data_AF-A0A1M5B8J8-F1
#
_entry.id   AF-A0A1M5B8J8-F1
#
_cell.length_a   1.000
_cell.length_b   1.000
_cell.length_c   1.000
_cell.angle_alpha   90.00
_cell.angle_beta   90.00
_cell.angle_gamma   90.00
#
_symmetry.space_group_name_H-M   'P 1'
#
loop_
_entity.id
_entity.type
_entity.pdbx_description
1 polymer ?
#
loop_
_entity_poly.entity_id
_entity_poly.type
_entity_poly.pdbx_seq_one_letter_code
_entity_poly.pdbx_strand_id
1 'polypeptide(L)'
;MQNFSGRIASEFIFRRVLSIDKRMSAFRDDSEVGLINKNAGIKEVLVSKDTKFVINRALEFNKISNKFDITIGPLSLFWKKKLKNNEVPTKEEIENVKSLVDSRDVVIKEDFVFLKREDMMMDLGAIAKGYATDISKDILKAFSVKNALLDFGGNIYTIGKNKGKHWRIGIQNPFSDRGEILGIVSSTDESIVT
;
A
#
# COMPACT_ATOMS: atom_id res chain seq x y z
N MET A 1 -20.24 10.39 25.68
CA MET A 1 -20.11 9.09 24.97
C MET A 1 -19.27 9.19 23.68
N GLN A 2 -19.50 10.15 22.79
CA GLN A 2 -18.80 10.25 21.49
C GLN A 2 -17.25 10.33 21.57
N ASN A 3 -16.71 11.06 22.56
CA ASN A 3 -15.25 11.20 22.74
C ASN A 3 -14.55 9.93 23.24
N PHE A 4 -15.27 8.99 23.87
CA PHE A 4 -14.70 7.74 24.38
C PHE A 4 -14.58 6.70 23.28
N SER A 5 -15.61 6.56 22.44
CA SER A 5 -15.60 5.65 21.29
C SER A 5 -14.52 6.01 20.26
N GLY A 6 -14.31 7.30 20.01
CA GLY A 6 -13.25 7.76 19.10
C GLY A 6 -11.85 7.36 19.57
N ARG A 7 -11.54 7.58 20.86
CA ARG A 7 -10.23 7.22 21.43
C ARG A 7 -9.96 5.71 21.36
N ILE A 8 -10.95 4.89 21.70
CA ILE A 8 -10.81 3.43 21.63
C ILE A 8 -10.63 2.99 20.17
N ALA A 9 -11.47 3.51 19.25
CA ALA A 9 -11.34 3.18 17.85
C ALA A 9 -9.94 3.51 17.30
N SER A 10 -9.38 4.67 17.66
CA SER A 10 -8.00 5.04 17.28
C SER A 10 -6.97 4.03 17.76
N GLU A 11 -7.05 3.55 19.01
CA GLU A 11 -6.13 2.52 19.52
C GLU A 11 -6.22 1.21 18.72
N PHE A 12 -7.43 0.75 18.41
CA PHE A 12 -7.63 -0.43 17.56
C PHE A 12 -7.07 -0.23 16.15
N ILE A 13 -7.26 0.96 15.58
CA ILE A 13 -6.73 1.35 14.27
C ILE A 13 -5.21 1.28 14.29
N PHE A 14 -4.54 1.94 15.25
CA PHE A 14 -3.08 1.92 15.34
C PHE A 14 -2.53 0.50 15.42
N ARG A 15 -3.11 -0.35 16.27
CA ARG A 15 -2.71 -1.76 16.37
C ARG A 15 -2.87 -2.50 15.05
N ARG A 16 -3.97 -2.29 14.34
CA ARG A 16 -4.24 -2.95 13.06
C ARG A 16 -3.31 -2.47 11.96
N VAL A 17 -3.06 -1.17 11.87
CA VAL A 17 -2.13 -0.57 10.91
C VAL A 17 -0.71 -1.09 11.15
N LEU A 18 -0.24 -1.13 12.41
CA LEU A 18 1.08 -1.70 12.73
C LEU A 18 1.18 -3.19 12.40
N SER A 19 0.10 -3.95 12.61
CA SER A 19 0.06 -5.36 12.21
C SER A 19 0.10 -5.54 10.69
N ILE A 20 -0.53 -4.65 9.92
CA ILE A 20 -0.50 -4.67 8.45
C ILE A 20 0.92 -4.35 7.98
N ASP A 21 1.53 -3.28 8.49
CA ASP A 21 2.92 -2.90 8.18
C ASP A 21 3.90 -4.04 8.48
N LYS A 22 3.81 -4.62 9.68
CA LYS A 22 4.67 -5.74 10.08
C LYS A 22 4.59 -6.94 9.12
N ARG A 23 3.42 -7.22 8.55
CA ARG A 23 3.21 -8.37 7.65
C ARG A 23 3.51 -8.06 6.19
N MET A 24 3.20 -6.85 5.72
CA MET A 24 3.21 -6.52 4.29
C MET A 24 4.44 -5.72 3.84
N SER A 25 5.35 -5.36 4.75
CA SER A 25 6.54 -4.58 4.41
C SER A 25 7.56 -5.36 3.59
N ALA A 26 7.82 -4.93 2.35
CA ALA A 26 8.83 -5.56 1.49
C ALA A 26 10.28 -5.42 2.00
N PHE A 27 10.51 -4.54 2.98
CA PHE A 27 11.84 -4.22 3.52
C PHE A 27 12.13 -4.87 4.88
N ARG A 28 11.26 -5.78 5.32
CA ARG A 28 11.39 -6.50 6.58
C ARG A 28 11.54 -7.99 6.32
N ASP A 29 12.67 -8.56 6.72
CA ASP A 29 12.95 -10.00 6.55
C ASP A 29 12.01 -10.91 7.36
N ASP A 30 11.38 -10.38 8.40
CA ASP A 30 10.44 -11.08 9.28
C ASP A 30 8.95 -10.90 8.89
N SER A 31 8.68 -10.16 7.81
CA SER A 31 7.33 -9.97 7.29
C SER A 31 6.91 -11.10 6.34
N GLU A 32 5.61 -11.26 6.09
CA GLU A 32 5.11 -12.25 5.13
C GLU A 32 5.63 -11.94 3.71
N VAL A 33 5.64 -10.67 3.31
CA VAL A 33 6.17 -10.25 2.00
C VAL A 33 7.69 -10.42 1.91
N GLY A 34 8.44 -10.07 2.96
CA GLY A 34 9.89 -10.30 3.00
C GLY A 34 10.25 -11.79 2.96
N LEU A 35 9.46 -12.64 3.63
CA LEU A 35 9.60 -14.09 3.53
C LEU A 35 9.29 -14.60 2.12
N ILE A 36 8.25 -14.10 1.45
CA ILE A 36 7.98 -14.41 0.03
C ILE A 36 9.22 -14.06 -0.82
N ASN A 37 9.76 -12.86 -0.63
CA ASN A 37 10.92 -12.37 -1.40
C ASN A 37 12.17 -13.24 -1.16
N LYS A 38 12.44 -13.61 0.09
CA LYS A 38 13.57 -14.47 0.46
C LYS A 38 13.46 -15.89 -0.10
N ASN A 39 12.25 -16.37 -0.38
CA ASN A 39 12.00 -17.71 -0.89
C ASN A 39 11.61 -17.72 -2.38
N ALA A 40 11.82 -16.62 -3.11
CA ALA A 40 11.58 -16.55 -4.55
C ALA A 40 12.41 -17.62 -5.28
N GLY A 41 11.76 -18.41 -6.14
CA GLY A 41 12.37 -19.56 -6.83
C GLY A 41 12.61 -20.79 -5.95
N ILE A 42 12.45 -20.70 -4.62
CA ILE A 42 12.81 -21.76 -3.66
C ILE A 42 11.57 -22.51 -3.15
N LYS A 43 10.64 -21.83 -2.48
CA LYS A 43 9.43 -22.45 -1.91
C LYS A 43 8.31 -21.45 -1.65
N GLU A 44 7.09 -21.97 -1.54
CA GLU A 44 5.92 -21.19 -1.17
C GLU A 44 5.92 -20.78 0.32
N VAL A 45 5.26 -19.66 0.61
CA VAL A 45 5.17 -19.07 1.95
C VAL A 45 3.71 -18.95 2.35
N LEU A 46 3.39 -19.45 3.55
CA LEU A 46 2.07 -19.28 4.16
C LEU A 46 1.88 -17.80 4.53
N VAL A 47 0.76 -17.21 4.10
CA VAL A 47 0.42 -15.83 4.39
C VAL A 47 -0.93 -15.70 5.09
N SER A 48 -1.13 -14.58 5.76
CA SER A 48 -2.41 -14.27 6.37
C SER A 48 -3.46 -13.91 5.32
N LYS A 49 -4.74 -14.00 5.73
CA LYS A 49 -5.88 -13.60 4.89
C LYS A 49 -5.78 -12.16 4.39
N ASP A 50 -5.28 -11.24 5.23
CA ASP A 50 -5.06 -9.84 4.87
C ASP A 50 -4.07 -9.72 3.71
N THR A 51 -2.89 -10.33 3.84
CA THR A 51 -1.84 -10.28 2.82
C THR A 51 -2.31 -10.92 1.54
N LYS A 52 -2.96 -12.09 1.61
CA LYS A 52 -3.55 -12.76 0.45
C LYS A 52 -4.60 -11.88 -0.24
N PHE A 53 -5.47 -11.22 0.52
CA PHE A 53 -6.48 -10.32 -0.03
C PHE A 53 -5.82 -9.18 -0.82
N VAL A 54 -4.80 -8.53 -0.24
CA VAL A 54 -4.08 -7.43 -0.89
C VAL A 54 -3.36 -7.89 -2.15
N ILE A 55 -2.70 -9.06 -2.12
CA ILE A 55 -2.02 -9.63 -3.30
C ILE A 55 -3.05 -9.93 -4.40
N ASN A 56 -4.17 -10.58 -4.08
CA ASN A 56 -5.21 -10.85 -5.09
C ASN A 56 -5.74 -9.56 -5.72
N ARG A 57 -6.02 -8.53 -4.92
CA ARG A 57 -6.50 -7.24 -5.41
C ARG A 57 -5.45 -6.54 -6.28
N ALA A 58 -4.18 -6.66 -5.92
CA ALA A 58 -3.06 -6.18 -6.73
C ALA A 58 -2.97 -6.88 -8.09
N LEU A 59 -3.13 -8.21 -8.14
CA LEU A 59 -3.15 -8.97 -9.38
C LEU A 59 -4.36 -8.63 -10.26
N GLU A 60 -5.51 -8.31 -9.66
CA GLU A 60 -6.66 -7.78 -10.39
C GLU A 60 -6.33 -6.41 -11.03
N PHE A 61 -5.71 -5.48 -10.30
CA PHE A 61 -5.29 -4.20 -10.85
C PHE A 61 -4.20 -4.31 -11.92
N ASN A 62 -3.31 -5.30 -11.81
CA ASN A 62 -2.34 -5.61 -12.86
C ASN A 62 -3.04 -6.00 -14.15
N LYS A 63 -4.02 -6.91 -14.09
CA LYS A 63 -4.81 -7.34 -15.26
C LYS A 63 -5.60 -6.21 -15.92
N ILE A 64 -6.13 -5.28 -15.13
CA ILE A 64 -6.93 -4.15 -15.65
C ILE A 64 -6.03 -3.10 -16.30
N SER A 65 -4.91 -2.75 -15.64
CA SER A 65 -4.09 -1.62 -16.07
C SER A 65 -2.97 -1.98 -17.03
N ASN A 66 -2.43 -3.21 -16.95
CA ASN A 66 -1.14 -3.60 -17.55
C ASN A 66 0.02 -2.64 -17.19
N LYS A 67 -0.08 -1.92 -16.07
CA LYS A 67 0.91 -0.92 -15.61
C LYS A 67 1.25 -1.07 -14.13
N PHE A 68 0.27 -1.41 -13.30
CA PHE A 68 0.48 -1.69 -11.89
C PHE A 68 1.02 -3.12 -11.73
N ASP A 69 2.23 -3.31 -11.21
CA ASP A 69 2.82 -4.63 -10.99
C ASP A 69 3.47 -4.70 -9.61
N ILE A 70 3.00 -5.64 -8.77
CA ILE A 70 3.53 -5.81 -7.40
C ILE A 70 4.86 -6.57 -7.38
N THR A 71 5.34 -7.10 -8.50
CA THR A 71 6.68 -7.72 -8.59
C THR A 71 7.79 -6.71 -8.94
N ILE A 72 7.47 -5.41 -8.89
CA ILE A 72 8.40 -4.30 -9.16
C ILE A 72 9.55 -4.18 -8.15
N GLY A 73 9.53 -4.95 -7.06
CA GLY A 73 10.49 -4.89 -5.97
C GLY A 73 11.97 -4.83 -6.39
N PRO A 74 12.45 -5.63 -7.37
CA PRO A 74 13.85 -5.60 -7.78
C PRO A 74 14.22 -4.23 -8.37
N LEU A 75 13.35 -3.68 -9.23
CA LEU A 75 13.55 -2.35 -9.83
C LEU A 75 13.49 -1.25 -8.77
N SER A 76 12.52 -1.30 -7.85
CA SER A 76 12.41 -0.33 -6.75
C SER A 76 13.68 -0.30 -5.88
N LEU A 77 14.19 -1.48 -5.50
CA LEU A 77 15.41 -1.59 -4.69
C LEU A 77 16.66 -1.16 -5.47
N PHE A 78 16.75 -1.53 -6.75
CA PHE A 78 17.83 -1.13 -7.64
C PHE A 78 17.93 0.40 -7.75
N TRP A 79 16.82 1.08 -8.07
CA TRP A 79 16.77 2.54 -8.14
C TRP A 79 17.10 3.20 -6.81
N LYS A 80 16.60 2.66 -5.69
CA LYS A 80 16.93 3.17 -4.35
C LYS A 80 18.44 3.12 -4.07
N LYS A 81 19.12 2.05 -4.49
CA LYS A 81 20.59 1.92 -4.37
C LYS A 81 21.33 2.92 -5.27
N LYS A 82 20.95 3.02 -6.54
CA LYS A 82 21.55 3.95 -7.52
C LYS A 82 21.41 5.41 -7.06
N LEU A 83 20.20 5.81 -6.62
CA LEU A 83 19.95 7.15 -6.08
C LEU A 83 20.77 7.43 -4.82
N LYS A 84 20.91 6.46 -3.91
CA LYS A 84 21.74 6.62 -2.70
C LYS A 84 23.22 6.89 -3.05
N ASN A 85 23.70 6.35 -4.16
CA ASN A 85 25.08 6.52 -4.63
C ASN A 85 25.25 7.69 -5.63
N ASN A 86 24.18 8.45 -5.93
CA ASN A 86 24.16 9.46 -7.00
C ASN A 86 24.59 8.91 -8.37
N GLU A 87 24.24 7.66 -8.67
CA GLU A 87 24.52 7.01 -9.94
C GLU A 87 23.29 7.03 -10.86
N VAL A 88 23.52 7.25 -12.15
CA VAL A 88 22.51 7.03 -13.19
C VAL A 88 22.72 5.64 -13.78
N PRO A 89 21.74 4.73 -13.69
CA PRO A 89 21.89 3.40 -14.24
C PRO A 89 21.92 3.38 -15.76
N THR A 90 22.64 2.42 -16.33
CA THR A 90 22.63 2.19 -17.78
C THR A 90 21.33 1.53 -18.21
N LYS A 91 20.99 1.65 -19.50
CA LYS A 91 19.83 0.96 -20.08
C LYS A 91 19.91 -0.56 -19.90
N GLU A 92 21.10 -1.13 -20.03
CA GLU A 92 21.34 -2.56 -19.87
C GLU A 92 21.09 -3.01 -18.43
N GLU A 93 21.59 -2.26 -17.43
CA GLU A 93 21.31 -2.56 -16.02
C GLU A 93 19.80 -2.54 -15.73
N ILE A 94 19.08 -1.55 -16.27
CA ILE A 94 17.62 -1.44 -16.10
C ILE A 94 16.92 -2.65 -16.72
N GLU A 95 17.22 -3.00 -17.97
CA GLU A 95 16.55 -4.12 -18.64
C GLU A 95 16.86 -5.47 -17.98
N ASN A 96 18.07 -5.65 -17.45
CA ASN A 96 18.43 -6.85 -16.68
C ASN A 96 17.55 -7.00 -15.44
N VAL A 97 17.39 -5.94 -14.64
CA VAL A 97 16.55 -5.98 -13.42
C VAL A 97 15.06 -6.07 -13.78
N LYS A 98 14.63 -5.38 -14.83
CA LYS A 98 13.25 -5.39 -15.32
C LYS A 98 12.80 -6.76 -15.80
N SER A 99 13.73 -7.61 -16.26
CA SER A 99 13.42 -8.99 -16.62
C SER A 99 12.80 -9.79 -15.46
N LEU A 100 13.06 -9.40 -14.20
CA LEU A 100 12.52 -10.03 -12.99
C LEU A 100 11.09 -9.58 -12.63
N VAL A 101 10.51 -8.63 -13.37
CA VAL A 101 9.18 -8.06 -13.08
C VAL A 101 8.13 -8.69 -13.99
N ASP A 102 7.33 -9.58 -13.42
CA ASP A 102 6.18 -10.20 -14.09
C ASP A 102 5.18 -10.78 -13.08
N SER A 103 4.05 -10.11 -12.86
CA SER A 103 2.98 -10.61 -11.99
C SER A 103 2.39 -11.98 -12.40
N ARG A 104 2.61 -12.47 -13.63
CA ARG A 104 2.19 -13.83 -14.06
C ARG A 104 2.97 -14.95 -13.37
N ASP A 105 4.09 -14.61 -12.74
CA ASP A 105 4.91 -15.53 -11.96
C ASP A 105 4.61 -15.50 -10.46
N VAL A 106 3.57 -14.78 -10.05
CA VAL A 106 2.97 -14.89 -8.72
C VAL A 106 1.97 -16.05 -8.73
N VAL A 107 2.25 -17.09 -7.95
CA VAL A 107 1.37 -18.24 -7.76
C VAL A 107 0.75 -18.18 -6.38
N ILE A 108 -0.57 -18.36 -6.32
CA ILE A 108 -1.33 -18.40 -5.07
C ILE A 108 -2.11 -19.71 -5.03
N LYS A 109 -1.90 -20.51 -3.98
CA LYS A 109 -2.63 -21.75 -3.72
C LYS A 109 -3.09 -21.76 -2.27
N GLU A 110 -4.40 -21.79 -2.06
CA GLU A 110 -5.01 -21.68 -0.74
C GLU A 110 -4.54 -20.41 0.01
N ASP A 111 -3.71 -20.56 1.03
CA ASP A 111 -3.09 -19.49 1.83
C ASP A 111 -1.57 -19.36 1.56
N PHE A 112 -1.04 -20.06 0.55
CA PHE A 112 0.36 -20.03 0.17
C PHE A 112 0.60 -19.15 -1.06
N VAL A 113 1.71 -18.40 -1.03
CA VAL A 113 2.17 -17.54 -2.13
C VAL A 113 3.58 -17.93 -2.52
N PHE A 114 3.85 -18.00 -3.82
CA PHE A 114 5.15 -18.36 -4.39
C PHE A 114 5.51 -17.45 -5.57
N LEU A 115 6.77 -17.03 -5.64
CA LEU A 115 7.36 -16.37 -6.80
C LEU A 115 8.18 -17.39 -7.58
N LYS A 116 7.85 -17.61 -8.86
CA LYS A 116 8.42 -18.74 -9.62
C LYS A 116 9.92 -18.64 -9.90
N ARG A 117 10.48 -17.44 -9.97
CA ARG A 117 11.88 -17.21 -10.36
C ARG A 117 12.69 -16.68 -9.20
N GLU A 118 13.95 -17.09 -9.13
CA GLU A 118 14.93 -16.52 -8.22
C GLU A 118 15.08 -15.01 -8.47
N ASP A 119 15.46 -14.28 -7.44
CA ASP A 119 15.63 -12.81 -7.42
C ASP A 119 14.39 -11.96 -7.74
N MET A 120 13.22 -12.57 -7.96
CA MET A 120 11.96 -11.82 -7.96
C MET A 120 11.68 -11.23 -6.58
N MET A 121 11.06 -10.06 -6.55
CA MET A 121 10.72 -9.39 -5.31
C MET A 121 9.34 -8.72 -5.41
N MET A 122 8.47 -9.08 -4.50
CA MET A 122 7.17 -8.46 -4.30
C MET A 122 7.30 -7.19 -3.45
N ASP A 123 6.59 -6.14 -3.86
CA ASP A 123 6.42 -4.87 -3.16
C ASP A 123 4.94 -4.46 -3.19
N LEU A 124 4.32 -4.40 -2.01
CA LEU A 124 2.93 -4.00 -1.82
C LEU A 124 2.77 -2.51 -1.46
N GLY A 125 3.84 -1.71 -1.49
CA GLY A 125 3.84 -0.32 -1.04
C GLY A 125 2.82 0.58 -1.74
N ALA A 126 2.49 0.27 -3.00
CA ALA A 126 1.52 1.02 -3.80
C ALA A 126 0.05 0.67 -3.51
N ILE A 127 -0.25 -0.36 -2.70
CA ILE A 127 -1.62 -0.80 -2.39
C ILE A 127 -1.88 -0.99 -0.88
N ALA A 128 -0.87 -1.37 -0.10
CA ALA A 128 -1.01 -1.69 1.32
C ALA A 128 -1.54 -0.52 2.16
N LYS A 129 -1.14 0.73 1.83
CA LYS A 129 -1.67 1.93 2.50
C LYS A 129 -3.17 2.09 2.28
N GLY A 130 -3.66 1.87 1.06
CA GLY A 130 -5.09 1.91 0.77
C GLY A 130 -5.87 0.86 1.59
N TYR A 131 -5.34 -0.36 1.68
CA TYR A 131 -5.92 -1.40 2.52
C TYR A 131 -5.96 -1.00 4.01
N ALA A 132 -4.88 -0.42 4.53
CA ALA A 132 -4.84 0.08 5.91
C ALA A 132 -5.89 1.18 6.15
N THR A 133 -6.09 2.08 5.19
CA THR A 133 -7.16 3.10 5.23
C THR A 133 -8.55 2.45 5.26
N ASP A 134 -8.79 1.44 4.42
CA ASP A 134 -10.08 0.73 4.38
C ASP A 134 -10.39 0.01 5.71
N ILE A 135 -9.42 -0.71 6.27
CA ILE A 135 -9.57 -1.34 7.59
C ILE A 135 -9.85 -0.31 8.68
N SER A 136 -9.19 0.85 8.62
CA SER A 136 -9.36 1.92 9.60
C SER A 136 -10.78 2.53 9.52
N LYS A 137 -11.28 2.74 8.31
CA LYS A 137 -12.66 3.16 8.05
C LYS A 137 -13.66 2.16 8.62
N ASP A 138 -13.46 0.87 8.41
CA ASP A 138 -14.38 -0.16 8.90
C ASP A 138 -14.40 -0.24 10.43
N ILE A 139 -13.24 -0.07 11.08
CA ILE A 139 -13.15 0.05 12.55
C ILE A 139 -13.94 1.27 13.03
N LEU A 140 -13.72 2.45 12.44
CA LEU A 140 -14.47 3.66 12.83
C LEU A 140 -15.99 3.47 12.69
N LYS A 141 -16.44 2.82 11.62
CA LYS A 141 -17.86 2.48 11.41
C LYS A 141 -18.38 1.53 12.48
N ALA A 142 -17.62 0.49 12.84
CA ALA A 142 -17.99 -0.45 13.90
C ALA A 142 -18.15 0.24 15.27
N PHE A 143 -17.35 1.28 15.54
CA PHE A 143 -17.48 2.12 16.74
C PHE A 143 -18.52 3.24 16.61
N SER A 144 -19.34 3.24 15.54
CA SER A 144 -20.38 4.24 15.27
C SER A 144 -19.84 5.68 15.16
N VAL A 145 -18.59 5.85 14.74
CA VAL A 145 -18.01 7.16 14.45
C VAL A 145 -18.63 7.69 13.15
N LYS A 146 -19.35 8.81 13.26
CA LYS A 146 -20.12 9.37 12.14
C LYS A 146 -19.34 10.34 11.24
N ASN A 147 -18.33 11.00 11.79
CA ASN A 147 -17.55 12.00 11.06
C ASN A 147 -16.08 11.83 11.43
N ALA A 148 -15.22 11.65 10.43
CA ALA A 148 -13.78 11.52 10.61
C ALA A 148 -13.03 11.85 9.31
N LEU A 149 -11.75 12.17 9.46
CA LEU A 149 -10.79 12.26 8.36
C LEU A 149 -9.67 11.27 8.68
N LEU A 150 -9.40 10.36 7.75
CA LEU A 150 -8.24 9.47 7.80
C LEU A 150 -7.19 9.99 6.84
N ASP A 151 -5.93 10.12 7.30
CA ASP A 151 -4.80 10.54 6.50
C ASP A 151 -3.62 9.58 6.71
N PHE A 152 -3.30 8.82 5.67
CA PHE A 152 -2.19 7.87 5.64
C PHE A 152 -1.04 8.39 4.75
N GLY A 153 -0.58 9.60 5.05
CA GLY A 153 0.50 10.25 4.32
C GLY A 153 0.06 10.74 2.95
N GLY A 154 -1.08 11.41 2.88
CA GLY A 154 -1.72 11.89 1.65
C GLY A 154 -2.74 10.92 1.05
N ASN A 155 -2.79 9.67 1.53
CA ASN A 155 -3.89 8.75 1.22
C ASN A 155 -5.08 9.09 2.14
N ILE A 156 -6.01 9.89 1.63
CA ILE A 156 -7.12 10.45 2.41
C ILE A 156 -8.37 9.58 2.26
N TYR A 157 -9.12 9.42 3.35
CA TYR A 157 -10.50 8.96 3.32
C TYR A 157 -11.37 9.84 4.22
N THR A 158 -12.51 10.29 3.71
CA THR A 158 -13.43 11.15 4.46
C THR A 158 -14.63 10.33 4.92
N ILE A 159 -15.07 10.51 6.17
CA ILE A 159 -16.29 9.90 6.70
C ILE A 159 -17.24 11.03 7.11
N GLY A 160 -18.48 10.98 6.61
CA GLY A 160 -19.52 11.95 6.93
C GLY A 160 -19.13 13.39 6.60
N LYS A 161 -19.48 14.33 7.48
CA LYS A 161 -19.33 15.77 7.25
C LYS A 161 -18.52 16.47 8.34
N ASN A 162 -17.70 17.44 7.95
CA ASN A 162 -17.03 18.32 8.90
C ASN A 162 -17.95 19.49 9.27
N LYS A 163 -18.43 19.52 10.52
CA LYS A 163 -19.34 20.57 11.03
C LYS A 163 -20.53 20.84 10.09
N GLY A 164 -21.13 19.76 9.56
CA GLY A 164 -22.29 19.81 8.66
C GLY A 164 -21.98 20.12 7.19
N LYS A 165 -20.71 20.34 6.82
CA LYS A 165 -20.27 20.60 5.44
C LYS A 165 -19.42 19.44 4.90
N HIS A 166 -19.33 19.33 3.58
CA HIS A 166 -18.40 18.42 2.93
C HIS A 166 -16.97 18.68 3.42
N TRP A 167 -16.17 17.62 3.50
CA TRP A 167 -14.74 17.75 3.74
C TRP A 167 -14.10 18.47 2.57
N ARG A 168 -13.17 19.38 2.85
CA ARG A 168 -12.42 20.13 1.85
C ARG A 168 -10.99 19.62 1.84
N ILE A 169 -10.63 18.86 0.82
CA ILE A 169 -9.32 18.22 0.70
C ILE A 169 -8.49 19.00 -0.31
N GLY A 170 -7.37 19.55 0.13
CA GLY A 170 -6.43 20.24 -0.76
C GLY A 170 -5.63 19.24 -1.59
N ILE A 171 -5.53 19.50 -2.89
CA ILE A 171 -4.62 18.82 -3.80
C ILE A 171 -3.36 19.67 -3.90
N GLN A 172 -2.21 19.09 -3.55
CA GLN A 172 -0.94 19.80 -3.55
C GLN A 172 -0.54 20.18 -4.99
N ASN A 173 0.00 21.38 -5.17
CA ASN A 173 0.65 21.77 -6.42
C ASN A 173 1.99 21.02 -6.56
N PRO A 174 2.16 20.14 -7.58
CA PRO A 174 3.38 19.34 -7.73
C PRO A 174 4.59 20.16 -8.20
N PHE A 175 4.39 21.42 -8.64
CA PHE A 175 5.44 22.30 -9.15
C PHE A 175 5.86 23.39 -8.16
N SER A 176 5.25 23.40 -6.97
CA SER A 176 5.53 24.39 -5.92
C SER A 176 6.03 23.74 -4.65
N ASP A 177 6.48 24.58 -3.71
CA ASP A 177 6.86 24.15 -2.37
C ASP A 177 5.70 23.44 -1.66
N ARG A 178 6.07 22.52 -0.76
CA ARG A 178 5.09 21.76 0.02
C ARG A 178 4.18 22.69 0.81
N GLY A 179 2.87 22.52 0.63
CA GLY A 179 1.84 23.29 1.30
C GLY A 179 1.05 24.21 0.37
N GLU A 180 1.56 24.50 -0.83
CA GLU A 180 0.78 25.21 -1.84
C GLU A 180 -0.29 24.29 -2.45
N ILE A 181 -1.53 24.76 -2.47
CA ILE A 181 -2.70 24.01 -2.93
C ILE A 181 -3.02 24.40 -4.36
N LEU A 182 -3.02 23.43 -5.28
CA LEU A 182 -3.46 23.60 -6.67
C LEU A 182 -4.98 23.73 -6.76
N GLY A 183 -5.70 22.95 -5.95
CA GLY A 183 -7.16 22.91 -5.97
C GLY A 183 -7.75 22.23 -4.75
N ILE A 184 -9.07 22.35 -4.56
CA ILE A 184 -9.78 21.77 -3.43
C ILE A 184 -10.89 20.87 -3.94
N VAL A 185 -10.90 19.62 -3.47
CA VAL A 185 -11.98 18.66 -3.70
C VAL A 185 -12.93 18.68 -2.51
N SER A 186 -14.23 18.83 -2.77
CA SER A 186 -15.27 18.65 -1.77
C SER A 186 -15.68 17.17 -1.73
N SER A 187 -15.55 16.52 -0.58
CA SER A 187 -15.70 15.06 -0.47
C SER A 187 -16.55 14.63 0.73
N THR A 188 -17.25 13.51 0.60
CA THR A 188 -17.99 12.83 1.67
C THR A 188 -18.04 11.34 1.39
N ASP A 189 -17.53 10.53 2.33
CA ASP A 189 -17.52 9.05 2.23
C ASP A 189 -16.69 8.51 1.05
N GLU A 190 -15.66 9.26 0.62
CA GLU A 190 -14.78 8.90 -0.50
C GLU A 190 -13.30 8.87 -0.10
N SER A 191 -12.52 8.15 -0.91
CA SER A 191 -11.06 8.18 -0.85
C SER A 191 -10.49 9.14 -1.88
N ILE A 192 -9.46 9.90 -1.50
CA ILE A 192 -8.65 10.73 -2.38
C ILE A 192 -7.20 10.29 -2.23
N VAL A 193 -6.59 9.85 -3.31
CA VAL A 193 -5.19 9.39 -3.35
C VAL A 193 -4.53 10.04 -4.55
N THR A 194 -3.34 10.60 -4.33
CA THR A 194 -2.51 11.30 -5.33
C THR A 194 -1.15 10.66 -5.45
#